data_AF-A0A377W5V0-F1
#
_entry.id   AF-A0A377W5V0-F1
#
_cell.length_a   1.000
_cell.length_b   1.000
_cell.length_c   1.000
_cell.angle_alpha   90.00
_cell.angle_beta   90.00
_cell.angle_gamma   90.00
#
_symmetry.space_group_name_H-M   'P 1'
#
loop_
_entity.id
_entity.type
_entity.pdbx_description
1 polymer ?
#
loop_
_entity_poly.entity_id
_entity_poly.type
_entity_poly.pdbx_seq_one_letter_code
_entity_poly.pdbx_strand_id
1 'polypeptide(L)' 'MDKLLERFFAVRSLDTQSKPGVRQVPSTEGQWKLLRLLQAQLEEMGLVKVTLSKKGTVMGTFAR' A
#
# COMPACT_ATOMS: atom_id res chain seq x y z
N MET A 1 0.02 -20.11 7.15
CA MET A 1 -1.01 -19.88 6.11
C MET A 1 -1.98 -18.79 6.55
N ASP A 2 -2.34 -18.74 7.83
CA ASP A 2 -3.35 -17.81 8.38
C ASP A 2 -3.02 -16.32 8.14
N LYS A 3 -1.78 -15.90 8.42
CA LYS A 3 -1.32 -14.52 8.17
C LYS A 3 -1.42 -14.09 6.69
N LEU A 4 -1.32 -15.03 5.75
CA LEU A 4 -1.46 -14.73 4.31
C LEU A 4 -2.92 -14.45 3.97
N LEU A 5 -3.84 -15.29 4.46
CA LEU A 5 -5.28 -15.11 4.26
C LEU A 5 -5.79 -13.83 4.92
N GLU A 6 -5.36 -13.55 6.16
CA GLU A 6 -5.70 -12.30 6.86
C GLU A 6 -5.27 -11.06 6.06
N ARG A 7 -4.03 -11.04 5.56
CA ARG A 7 -3.52 -9.93 4.74
C ARG A 7 -4.28 -9.81 3.43
N PHE A 8 -4.61 -10.94 2.78
CA PHE A 8 -5.39 -10.94 1.56
C PHE A 8 -6.78 -10.32 1.77
N PHE A 9 -7.50 -10.72 2.82
CA PHE A 9 -8.82 -10.16 3.13
C PHE A 9 -8.75 -8.68 3.56
N ALA A 10 -7.71 -8.29 4.29
CA ALA A 10 -7.50 -6.89 4.67
C ALA A 10 -7.29 -5.97 3.47
N VAL A 11 -6.57 -6.42 2.43
CA VAL A 11 -6.39 -5.65 1.19
C VAL A 11 -7.67 -5.68 0.34
N ARG A 12 -8.35 -6.82 0.25
CA ARG A 12 -9.56 -7.01 -0.57
C ARG A 12 -10.78 -6.21 -0.08
N SER A 13 -10.83 -5.90 1.22
CA SER A 13 -11.90 -5.09 1.81
C SER A 13 -11.82 -3.59 1.46
N LEU A 14 -10.69 -3.15 0.91
CA LEU A 14 -10.50 -1.79 0.43
C LEU A 14 -10.93 -1.69 -1.04
N ASP A 15 -11.87 -0.79 -1.33
CA ASP A 15 -12.08 -0.34 -2.69
C ASP A 15 -10.86 0.48 -3.13
N THR A 16 -10.14 -0.03 -4.13
CA THR A 16 -8.88 0.54 -4.65
C THR A 16 -8.95 0.74 -6.16
N GLN A 17 -10.16 0.69 -6.74
CA GLN A 17 -10.34 0.79 -8.17
C GLN A 17 -9.75 2.11 -8.70
N SER A 18 -9.03 2.00 -9.81
CA SER A 18 -8.49 3.17 -10.52
C SER A 18 -9.56 3.89 -11.32
N LYS A 19 -9.43 5.21 -11.43
CA LYS A 19 -10.32 6.05 -12.25
C LYS A 19 -9.55 6.64 -13.45
N PRO A 20 -9.90 6.29 -14.69
CA PRO A 20 -9.25 6.86 -15.88
C PRO A 20 -9.61 8.35 -16.05
N GLY A 21 -8.76 9.09 -16.77
CA GLY A 21 -8.99 10.51 -17.06
C GLY A 21 -8.73 11.47 -15.89
N VAL A 22 -8.28 10.98 -14.74
CA VAL A 22 -7.91 11.80 -13.58
C VAL A 22 -6.44 12.20 -13.68
N ARG A 23 -6.14 13.51 -13.56
CA ARG A 23 -4.75 14.03 -13.56
C ARG A 23 -4.01 13.78 -12.24
N GLN A 24 -4.73 13.64 -11.14
CA GLN A 24 -4.16 13.30 -9.85
C GLN A 24 -3.68 11.85 -9.85
N VAL A 25 -2.54 11.62 -9.21
CA VAL A 25 -1.96 10.28 -9.03
C VAL A 25 -1.64 10.11 -7.55
N PRO A 26 -2.13 9.04 -6.89
CA PRO A 26 -3.13 8.07 -7.36
C PRO A 26 -4.46 8.71 -7.76
N SER A 27 -5.24 8.00 -8.58
CA SER A 27 -6.50 8.53 -9.15
C SER A 27 -7.71 8.45 -8.21
N THR A 28 -7.61 7.68 -7.12
CA THR A 28 -8.68 7.52 -6.12
C THR A 28 -8.13 7.48 -4.70
N GLU A 29 -8.94 7.92 -3.72
CA GLU A 29 -8.57 7.89 -2.30
C GLU A 29 -8.40 6.46 -1.76
N GLY A 30 -9.11 5.50 -2.35
CA GLY A 30 -8.97 4.08 -2.04
C GLY A 30 -7.53 3.57 -2.18
N GLN A 31 -6.86 3.98 -3.26
CA GLN A 31 -5.45 3.64 -3.49
C GLN A 31 -4.55 4.19 -2.37
N TRP A 32 -4.82 5.41 -1.88
CA TRP A 32 -4.07 5.96 -0.74
C TRP A 32 -4.24 5.16 0.55
N LYS A 33 -5.46 4.67 0.83
CA LYS A 33 -5.70 3.82 2.01
C LYS A 33 -4.89 2.54 1.94
N LEU A 34 -4.88 1.87 0.78
CA LEU A 34 -4.06 0.67 0.59
C LEU A 34 -2.56 0.98 0.72
N LEU A 35 -2.07 2.06 0.12
CA LEU A 35 -0.66 2.43 0.18
C LEU A 35 -0.18 2.69 1.62
N ARG A 36 -0.98 3.36 2.45
CA ARG A 36 -0.66 3.60 3.87
C ARG A 36 -0.70 2.31 4.69
N LEU A 37 -1.66 1.41 4.41
CA LEU A 37 -1.71 0.08 5.03
C LEU A 37 -0.42 -0.71 4.71
N LEU A 38 -0.02 -0.74 3.43
CA LEU A 38 1.20 -1.43 3.02
C LEU A 38 2.44 -0.79 3.63
N GLN A 39 2.53 0.53 3.69
CA GLN A 39 3.63 1.24 4.34
C GLN A 39 3.81 0.77 5.79
N ALA A 40 2.74 0.80 6.59
CA ALA A 40 2.78 0.34 7.98
C ALA A 40 3.20 -1.14 8.08
N GLN A 41 2.67 -2.00 7.20
CA GLN A 41 3.04 -3.41 7.18
C GLN A 41 4.51 -3.66 6.82
N LEU A 42 5.10 -2.86 5.94
CA LEU A 42 6.54 -2.97 5.61
C LEU A 42 7.40 -2.56 6.82
N GLU A 43 7.00 -1.51 7.53
CA GLU A 43 7.66 -1.06 8.77
C GLU A 43 7.55 -2.13 9.87
N GLU A 44 6.36 -2.70 10.09
CA GLU A 44 6.14 -3.80 11.05
C GLU A 44 6.93 -5.07 10.71
N MET A 45 7.17 -5.32 9.41
CA MET A 45 8.00 -6.45 8.94
C MET A 45 9.49 -6.19 9.10
N GLY A 46 9.91 -5.02 9.57
CA GLY A 46 11.30 -4.67 9.81
C GLY A 46 12.06 -4.24 8.55
N LEU A 47 11.36 -3.86 7.47
CA LEU A 47 12.04 -3.25 6.33
C LEU A 47 12.56 -1.86 6.72
N VAL A 48 13.68 -1.48 6.12
CA VAL A 48 14.30 -0.17 6.31
C VAL A 48 14.03 0.73 5.11
N LYS A 49 14.21 2.05 5.29
CA LYS A 49 13.99 3.06 4.25
C LYS A 49 12.59 2.97 3.63
N VAL A 50 11.58 2.68 4.45
CA VAL A 50 10.19 2.66 4.00
C VAL A 50 9.76 4.08 3.65
N THR A 51 9.28 4.28 2.43
CA THR A 51 8.87 5.58 1.93
C THR A 51 7.58 5.47 1.13
N LEU A 52 6.75 6.51 1.20
CA LEU A 52 5.55 6.69 0.38
C LEU A 52 5.67 8.03 -0.35
N SER A 53 5.80 7.97 -1.68
CA SER A 53 5.98 9.17 -2.50
C SER A 53 4.70 10.01 -2.59
N LYS A 54 4.84 11.30 -2.93
CA LYS A 54 3.71 12.21 -3.20
C LYS A 54 2.81 11.74 -4.36
N LYS A 55 3.28 10.81 -5.19
CA LYS A 55 2.55 10.23 -6.33
C LYS A 55 2.06 8.81 -6.05
N GLY A 56 2.12 8.36 -4.80
CA GLY A 56 1.51 7.09 -4.39
C GLY A 56 2.34 5.86 -4.74
N THR A 57 3.66 5.96 -4.67
CA THR A 57 4.56 4.81 -4.77
C THR A 57 5.07 4.48 -3.37
N VAL A 58 4.77 3.28 -2.86
CA VAL A 58 5.33 2.75 -1.61
C VAL A 58 6.54 1.87 -1.93
N MET A 59 7.65 2.09 -1.23
CA MET A 59 8.89 1.31 -1.37
C MET A 59 9.48 1.03 0.00
N GLY A 60 10.15 -0.11 0.15
CA GLY A 60 10.94 -0.46 1.32
C GLY A 60 12.12 -1.33 0.92
N THR A 61 13.18 -1.35 1.73
CA THR A 61 14.38 -2.17 1.51
C THR A 61 14.47 -3.23 2.58
N PHE A 62 14.64 -4.48 2.18
CA PHE A 62 15.06 -5.52 3.09
C PHE A 62 16.60 -5.46 3.19
N ALA A 63 17.11 -4.97 4.32
CA ALA A 63 18.54 -5.00 4.61
C ALA A 63 18.84 -6.31 5.34
N ARG A 64 19.76 -7.10 4.78
CA ARG A 64 20.34 -8.27 5.46
C ARG A 64 21.37 -7.84 6.48
#